data_AF-A0A3Q0S8Q2-F1
#
_entry.id   AF-A0A3Q0S8Q2-F1
#
_cell.length_a   1.000
_cell.length_b   1.000
_cell.length_c   1.000
_cell.angle_alpha   90.00
_cell.angle_beta   90.00
_cell.angle_gamma   90.00
#
_symmetry.space_group_name_H-M   'P 1'
#
loop_
_entity.id
_entity.type
_entity.pdbx_description
1 polymer ?
#
loop_
_entity_poly.entity_id
_entity_poly.type
_entity_poly.pdbx_seq_one_letter_code
_entity_poly.pdbx_strand_id
1 'polypeptide(L)'
;LISTHGFPGDCDLEDIGFLSTVPSNLFTLNDLHDCTAARRWLCANFLELENAIVYGNNIDVYTTVETLLSLGIRGSRINLVLPPPEPGVCSFTDSSVEKAAVMAMENAKVRIHRNCVLAQFNNGKQADALTSASFTTDAEPLHLQCGVFINLSNKGVDYDAFNSFNKSFLAFDGRLVINSSFNTSDSSIWAAGPVTKFSRSYYTDEWTHANFNSKEVGGGLASTLLALFDPTVEPAEAPPPEANRLIPLYKQAKIEVTGRAEGGNYFCLHLDCYELVEELTCLSLKPLPVSNYLSLYMKHQQLLGQLLSRYHQGLICDLYCCLAVFHDRFSDFEQELQQITRLKSRAAVRSSAVKYLSYNRNLLPMFMCPGQL
;
A
#
# COMPACT_ATOMS: atom_id res chain seq x y z
N LEU A 1 -12.13 9.35 -4.77
CA LEU A 1 -11.66 10.51 -3.98
C LEU A 1 -10.16 10.47 -3.73
N ILE A 2 -9.59 9.30 -3.43
CA ILE A 2 -8.14 9.10 -3.52
C ILE A 2 -7.84 8.42 -4.85
N SER A 3 -6.80 8.88 -5.55
CA SER A 3 -6.40 8.42 -6.87
C SER A 3 -4.88 8.56 -7.03
N THR A 4 -4.26 7.68 -7.82
CA THR A 4 -2.87 7.91 -8.30
C THR A 4 -2.78 8.96 -9.41
N HIS A 5 -3.92 9.59 -9.77
CA HIS A 5 -3.94 10.89 -10.47
C HIS A 5 -3.66 12.08 -9.52
N GLY A 6 -3.64 11.86 -8.20
CA GLY A 6 -3.41 12.91 -7.22
C GLY A 6 -1.93 13.34 -7.18
N PHE A 7 -1.70 14.65 -7.25
CA PHE A 7 -0.36 15.23 -7.28
C PHE A 7 0.27 15.31 -5.87
N PRO A 8 1.60 15.23 -5.74
CA PRO A 8 2.28 15.49 -4.47
C PRO A 8 1.96 16.91 -3.99
N GLY A 9 1.61 17.03 -2.71
CA GLY A 9 1.10 18.26 -2.10
C GLY A 9 2.10 19.40 -1.92
N ASP A 10 3.22 19.42 -2.65
CA ASP A 10 4.29 20.44 -2.51
C ASP A 10 4.86 20.92 -3.87
N CYS A 11 4.14 20.73 -4.98
CA CYS A 11 4.56 21.32 -6.26
C CYS A 11 3.89 22.68 -6.46
N ASP A 12 4.71 23.72 -6.62
CA ASP A 12 4.29 25.03 -7.11
C ASP A 12 3.42 24.87 -8.36
N LEU A 13 2.21 25.42 -8.26
CA LEU A 13 1.03 25.16 -9.09
C LEU A 13 1.10 25.68 -10.55
N GLU A 14 2.29 25.99 -11.07
CA GLU A 14 2.42 26.62 -12.40
C GLU A 14 3.10 25.77 -13.48
N ASP A 15 3.76 24.64 -13.16
CA ASP A 15 4.71 24.03 -14.12
C ASP A 15 4.44 22.59 -14.61
N ILE A 16 3.23 22.06 -14.43
CA ILE A 16 2.83 20.81 -15.13
C ILE A 16 1.58 21.09 -15.96
N GLY A 17 1.82 21.44 -17.23
CA GLY A 17 0.79 21.66 -18.22
C GLY A 17 -0.24 20.54 -18.23
N PHE A 18 -1.48 20.89 -17.89
CA PHE A 18 -2.64 20.02 -17.95
C PHE A 18 -2.76 19.43 -19.36
N LEU A 19 -2.73 18.10 -19.47
CA LEU A 19 -3.39 17.43 -20.59
C LEU A 19 -4.89 17.64 -20.39
N SER A 20 -5.54 18.42 -21.26
CA SER A 20 -6.99 18.67 -21.20
C SER A 20 -7.84 17.40 -21.40
N THR A 21 -7.20 16.29 -21.75
CA THR A 21 -7.76 14.94 -21.88
C THR A 21 -6.72 13.92 -21.41
N VAL A 22 -7.11 12.99 -20.52
CA VAL A 22 -6.22 11.91 -20.08
C VAL A 22 -6.00 10.97 -21.28
N PRO A 23 -4.74 10.67 -21.67
CA PRO A 23 -4.47 9.76 -22.78
C PRO A 23 -5.08 8.38 -22.55
N SER A 24 -5.65 7.79 -23.61
CA SER A 24 -6.38 6.51 -23.52
C SER A 24 -5.53 5.29 -23.08
N ASN A 25 -4.21 5.44 -23.13
CA ASN A 25 -3.22 4.43 -22.78
C ASN A 25 -2.40 4.79 -21.53
N LEU A 26 -2.88 5.77 -20.75
CA LEU A 26 -2.40 6.06 -19.40
C LEU A 26 -3.38 5.45 -18.38
N PHE A 27 -2.89 4.52 -17.55
CA PHE A 27 -3.70 3.84 -16.54
C PHE A 27 -3.24 4.15 -15.13
N THR A 28 -4.22 4.32 -14.25
CA THR A 28 -4.09 4.25 -12.81
C THR A 28 -4.90 3.05 -12.33
N LEU A 29 -4.42 2.32 -11.32
CA LEU A 29 -5.08 1.09 -10.86
C LEU A 29 -5.50 1.24 -9.40
N ASN A 30 -6.67 1.84 -9.15
CA ASN A 30 -7.13 2.12 -7.78
C ASN A 30 -8.15 1.10 -7.28
N ASP A 31 -8.96 0.54 -8.18
CA ASP A 31 -9.99 -0.43 -7.85
C ASP A 31 -10.13 -1.56 -8.89
N LEU A 32 -11.12 -2.43 -8.67
CA LEU A 32 -11.40 -3.56 -9.57
C LEU A 32 -11.89 -3.10 -10.95
N HIS A 33 -12.59 -1.96 -11.04
CA HIS A 33 -13.08 -1.42 -12.29
C HIS A 33 -11.91 -0.94 -13.15
N ASP A 34 -11.00 -0.15 -12.57
CA ASP A 34 -9.77 0.31 -13.19
C ASP A 34 -8.94 -0.88 -13.71
N CYS A 35 -8.71 -1.88 -12.85
CA CYS A 35 -7.98 -3.10 -13.20
C CYS A 35 -8.65 -3.85 -14.37
N THR A 36 -9.98 -3.95 -14.36
CA THR A 36 -10.73 -4.65 -15.41
C THR A 36 -10.68 -3.87 -16.73
N ALA A 37 -10.80 -2.54 -16.67
CA ALA A 37 -10.70 -1.66 -17.83
C ALA A 37 -9.30 -1.72 -18.46
N ALA A 38 -8.25 -1.58 -17.65
CA ALA A 38 -6.86 -1.67 -18.10
C ALA A 38 -6.56 -3.04 -18.74
N ARG A 39 -6.99 -4.14 -18.11
CA ARG A 39 -6.82 -5.48 -18.68
C ARG A 39 -7.54 -5.64 -20.02
N ARG A 40 -8.79 -5.18 -20.15
CA ARG A 40 -9.54 -5.23 -21.41
C ARG A 40 -8.82 -4.44 -22.51
N TRP A 41 -8.36 -3.23 -22.17
CA TRP A 41 -7.64 -2.37 -23.10
C TRP A 41 -6.32 -3.01 -23.57
N LEU A 42 -5.54 -3.56 -22.64
CA LEU A 42 -4.27 -4.25 -22.95
C LEU A 42 -4.49 -5.44 -23.90
N CYS A 43 -5.51 -6.25 -23.65
CA CYS A 43 -5.83 -7.41 -24.49
C CYS A 43 -6.28 -7.00 -25.90
N ALA A 44 -6.96 -5.86 -26.05
CA ALA A 44 -7.49 -5.41 -27.33
C ALA A 44 -6.47 -4.62 -28.16
N ASN A 45 -5.57 -3.85 -27.53
CA ASN A 45 -4.79 -2.82 -28.22
C ASN A 45 -3.26 -3.01 -28.16
N PHE A 46 -2.71 -3.71 -27.15
CA PHE A 46 -1.29 -3.59 -26.83
C PHE A 46 -0.41 -4.78 -27.25
N LEU A 47 -0.99 -5.96 -27.48
CA LEU A 47 -0.23 -7.20 -27.47
C LEU A 47 0.90 -7.29 -28.53
N GLU A 48 0.83 -6.59 -29.65
CA GLU A 48 1.71 -6.92 -30.80
C GLU A 48 2.99 -6.09 -30.98
N LEU A 49 3.10 -4.80 -30.58
CA LEU A 49 4.25 -3.98 -31.04
C LEU A 49 4.93 -3.06 -30.01
N GLU A 50 4.27 -2.66 -28.94
CA GLU A 50 4.76 -1.52 -28.13
C GLU A 50 5.37 -1.94 -26.77
N ASN A 51 6.14 -1.03 -26.15
CA ASN A 51 6.71 -1.22 -24.82
C ASN A 51 5.74 -0.73 -23.74
N ALA A 52 5.76 -1.38 -22.57
CA ALA A 52 5.01 -0.96 -21.40
C ALA A 52 5.95 -0.23 -20.44
N ILE A 53 5.47 0.86 -19.84
CA ILE A 53 6.11 1.50 -18.69
C ILE A 53 5.22 1.28 -17.47
N VAL A 54 5.81 0.73 -16.41
CA VAL A 54 5.18 0.64 -15.08
C VAL A 54 5.96 1.55 -14.16
N TYR A 55 5.31 2.60 -13.64
CA TYR A 55 5.94 3.63 -12.83
C TYR A 55 5.39 3.65 -11.41
N GLY A 56 6.25 3.58 -10.40
CA GLY A 56 5.83 3.67 -9.00
C GLY A 56 6.86 3.11 -8.00
N ASN A 57 6.56 3.23 -6.71
CA ASN A 57 7.42 2.83 -5.59
C ASN A 57 6.75 1.90 -4.58
N ASN A 58 5.50 1.50 -4.80
CA ASN A 58 4.82 0.48 -3.99
C ASN A 58 5.04 -0.91 -4.60
N ILE A 59 4.54 -1.95 -3.95
CA ILE A 59 4.59 -3.30 -4.55
C ILE A 59 3.79 -3.40 -5.84
N ASP A 60 2.79 -2.54 -6.04
CA ASP A 60 1.78 -2.75 -7.07
C ASP A 60 2.47 -2.74 -8.43
N VAL A 61 3.65 -2.12 -8.52
CA VAL A 61 4.53 -2.22 -9.69
C VAL A 61 4.97 -3.66 -9.99
N TYR A 62 5.35 -4.46 -8.99
CA TYR A 62 5.77 -5.84 -9.17
C TYR A 62 4.58 -6.76 -9.50
N THR A 63 3.43 -6.57 -8.84
CA THR A 63 2.22 -7.34 -9.15
C THR A 63 1.67 -7.00 -10.53
N THR A 64 1.77 -5.73 -10.94
CA THR A 64 1.42 -5.28 -12.29
C THR A 64 2.36 -5.87 -13.33
N VAL A 65 3.68 -5.85 -13.09
CA VAL A 65 4.65 -6.48 -14.01
C VAL A 65 4.37 -7.98 -14.15
N GLU A 66 4.13 -8.71 -13.05
CA GLU A 66 3.78 -10.13 -13.10
C GLU A 66 2.47 -10.38 -13.85
N THR A 67 1.49 -9.48 -13.70
CA THR A 67 0.23 -9.54 -14.46
C THR A 67 0.48 -9.34 -15.95
N LEU A 68 1.33 -8.38 -16.35
CA LEU A 68 1.70 -8.17 -17.74
C LEU A 68 2.43 -9.40 -18.33
N LEU A 69 3.35 -10.00 -17.57
CA LEU A 69 4.03 -11.25 -17.96
C LEU A 69 3.01 -12.39 -18.15
N SER A 70 2.06 -12.54 -17.23
CA SER A 70 0.99 -13.54 -17.29
C SER A 70 0.02 -13.34 -18.47
N LEU A 71 -0.15 -12.10 -18.92
CA LEU A 71 -0.90 -11.77 -20.16
C LEU A 71 -0.11 -12.08 -21.44
N GLY A 72 1.14 -12.57 -21.34
CA GLY A 72 1.98 -12.94 -22.46
C GLY A 72 2.87 -11.81 -22.99
N ILE A 73 2.94 -10.67 -22.30
CA ILE A 73 3.86 -9.58 -22.68
C ILE A 73 5.27 -10.00 -22.33
N ARG A 74 6.17 -10.02 -23.32
CA ARG A 74 7.59 -10.34 -23.09
C ARG A 74 8.23 -9.34 -22.14
N GLY A 75 8.91 -9.81 -21.10
CA GLY A 75 9.55 -8.94 -20.11
C GLY A 75 10.54 -7.93 -20.71
N SER A 76 11.21 -8.26 -21.83
CA SER A 76 12.09 -7.32 -22.54
C SER A 76 11.40 -6.06 -23.09
N ARG A 77 10.06 -6.06 -23.15
CA ARG A 77 9.24 -4.90 -23.54
C ARG A 77 8.68 -4.13 -22.33
N ILE A 78 8.94 -4.61 -21.11
CA ILE A 78 8.45 -3.99 -19.89
C ILE A 78 9.59 -3.18 -19.28
N ASN A 79 9.35 -1.88 -19.10
CA ASN A 79 10.23 -0.97 -18.40
C ASN A 79 9.61 -0.67 -17.03
N LEU A 80 10.20 -1.23 -15.98
CA LEU A 80 9.86 -0.91 -14.60
C LEU A 80 10.69 0.32 -14.20
N VAL A 81 10.01 1.44 -13.90
CA VAL A 81 10.65 2.70 -13.56
C VAL A 81 10.30 3.05 -12.11
N LEU A 82 11.33 3.14 -11.27
CA LEU A 82 11.21 3.38 -9.84
C LEU A 82 11.66 4.81 -9.50
N PRO A 83 10.82 5.63 -8.85
CA PRO A 83 11.24 6.93 -8.36
C PRO A 83 12.24 6.82 -7.20
N PRO A 84 12.92 7.92 -6.84
CA PRO A 84 13.76 7.97 -5.66
C PRO A 84 12.99 7.52 -4.40
N PRO A 85 13.60 6.72 -3.51
CA PRO A 85 12.93 6.28 -2.29
C PRO A 85 12.66 7.47 -1.37
N GLU A 86 11.42 7.59 -0.89
CA GLU A 86 11.09 8.58 0.14
C GLU A 86 11.63 8.11 1.51
N PRO A 87 12.12 9.03 2.37
CA PRO A 87 12.62 8.67 3.70
C PRO A 87 11.56 7.94 4.52
N GLY A 88 11.82 6.70 4.92
CA GLY A 88 10.90 5.89 5.73
C GLY A 88 9.86 5.09 4.92
N VAL A 89 9.80 5.24 3.59
CA VAL A 89 8.93 4.46 2.72
C VAL A 89 9.79 3.54 1.86
N CYS A 90 9.81 2.24 2.20
CA CYS A 90 10.45 1.22 1.38
C CYS A 90 9.39 0.31 0.78
N SER A 91 9.47 0.05 -0.54
CA SER A 91 8.62 -0.95 -1.20
C SER A 91 8.74 -2.28 -0.50
N PHE A 92 9.94 -2.63 0.01
CA PHE A 92 10.16 -3.79 0.88
C PHE A 92 10.93 -3.40 2.13
N THR A 93 10.43 -3.84 3.28
CA THR A 93 11.10 -3.67 4.58
C THR A 93 12.37 -4.52 4.74
N ASP A 94 12.52 -5.59 3.94
CA ASP A 94 13.70 -6.49 3.96
C ASP A 94 14.45 -6.41 2.63
N SER A 95 15.72 -6.01 2.70
CA SER A 95 16.62 -5.91 1.55
C SER A 95 16.83 -7.22 0.78
N SER A 96 16.61 -8.37 1.43
CA SER A 96 16.73 -9.70 0.82
C SER A 96 15.51 -9.99 -0.06
N VAL A 97 14.32 -9.56 0.37
CA VAL A 97 13.08 -9.69 -0.40
C VAL A 97 13.11 -8.73 -1.58
N GLU A 98 13.57 -7.49 -1.38
CA GLU A 98 13.78 -6.55 -2.50
C GLU A 98 14.72 -7.15 -3.54
N LYS A 99 15.87 -7.70 -3.10
CA LYS A 99 16.81 -8.37 -4.02
C LYS A 99 16.18 -9.55 -4.75
N ALA A 100 15.38 -10.36 -4.06
CA ALA A 100 14.69 -11.50 -4.68
C ALA A 100 13.68 -11.05 -5.73
N ALA A 101 12.87 -10.02 -5.42
CA ALA A 101 11.91 -9.44 -6.36
C ALA A 101 12.63 -8.85 -7.58
N VAL A 102 13.72 -8.10 -7.38
CA VAL A 102 14.52 -7.52 -8.45
C VAL A 102 15.15 -8.61 -9.33
N MET A 103 15.76 -9.64 -8.72
CA MET A 103 16.31 -10.78 -9.47
C MET A 103 15.23 -11.51 -10.28
N ALA A 104 14.02 -11.68 -9.74
CA ALA A 104 12.92 -12.29 -10.47
C ALA A 104 12.54 -11.46 -11.71
N MET A 105 12.47 -10.14 -11.58
CA MET A 105 12.20 -9.22 -12.69
C MET A 105 13.31 -9.25 -13.74
N GLU A 106 14.57 -9.23 -13.32
CA GLU A 106 15.74 -9.35 -14.21
C GLU A 106 15.76 -10.70 -14.96
N ASN A 107 15.45 -11.80 -14.28
CA ASN A 107 15.34 -13.14 -14.88
C ASN A 107 14.22 -13.21 -15.91
N ALA A 108 13.11 -12.48 -15.69
CA ALA A 108 12.05 -12.30 -16.67
C ALA A 108 12.43 -11.35 -17.83
N LYS A 109 13.65 -10.79 -17.81
CA LYS A 109 14.21 -9.82 -18.77
C LYS A 109 13.52 -8.44 -18.73
N VAL A 110 12.89 -8.08 -17.60
CA VAL A 110 12.31 -6.75 -17.38
C VAL A 110 13.44 -5.72 -17.25
N ARG A 111 13.28 -4.55 -17.89
CA ARG A 111 14.24 -3.44 -17.79
C ARG A 111 13.90 -2.59 -16.59
N ILE A 112 14.80 -2.51 -15.62
CA ILE A 112 14.58 -1.78 -14.37
C ILE A 112 15.39 -0.48 -14.40
N HIS A 113 14.71 0.65 -14.20
CA HIS A 113 15.30 1.99 -14.12
C HIS A 113 15.04 2.55 -12.72
N ARG A 114 16.09 2.93 -11.99
CA ARG A 114 16.01 3.44 -10.60
C ARG A 114 16.25 4.95 -10.55
N ASN A 115 15.82 5.59 -9.46
CA ASN A 115 15.99 7.02 -9.21
C ASN A 115 15.48 7.89 -10.37
N CYS A 116 14.34 7.52 -10.95
CA CYS A 116 13.77 8.20 -12.11
C CYS A 116 12.54 9.01 -11.69
N VAL A 117 12.60 10.33 -11.78
CA VAL A 117 11.42 11.19 -11.55
C VAL A 117 10.78 11.51 -12.89
N LEU A 118 9.48 11.27 -13.03
CA LEU A 118 8.77 11.57 -14.27
C LEU A 118 8.81 13.07 -14.53
N ALA A 119 9.35 13.46 -15.69
CA ALA A 119 9.49 14.86 -16.09
C ALA A 119 8.36 15.31 -17.02
N GLN A 120 8.11 14.55 -18.09
CA GLN A 120 7.09 14.88 -19.07
C GLN A 120 6.71 13.69 -19.95
N PHE A 121 5.51 13.76 -20.51
CA PHE A 121 5.03 12.86 -21.55
C PHE A 121 5.25 13.45 -22.94
N ASN A 122 5.48 12.61 -23.96
CA ASN A 122 5.53 12.99 -25.37
C ASN A 122 6.41 14.23 -25.69
N ASN A 123 7.47 14.46 -24.92
CA ASN A 123 8.33 15.65 -24.99
C ASN A 123 7.55 16.99 -24.89
N GLY A 124 6.52 17.03 -24.05
CA GLY A 124 5.69 18.21 -23.82
C GLY A 124 4.65 18.48 -24.92
N LYS A 125 4.54 17.59 -25.93
CA LYS A 125 3.54 17.71 -26.99
C LYS A 125 2.22 17.08 -26.55
N GLN A 126 1.14 17.82 -26.67
CA GLN A 126 -0.20 17.28 -26.49
C GLN A 126 -0.55 16.32 -27.63
N ALA A 127 -0.92 15.10 -27.27
CA ALA A 127 -1.35 14.06 -28.21
C ALA A 127 -2.40 13.16 -27.54
N ASP A 128 -3.27 12.55 -28.35
CA ASP A 128 -4.38 11.70 -27.88
C ASP A 128 -3.89 10.40 -27.22
N ALA A 129 -2.67 9.96 -27.56
CA ALA A 129 -2.03 8.77 -27.02
C ALA A 129 -0.59 9.06 -26.57
N LEU A 130 -0.18 8.40 -25.49
CA LEU A 130 1.21 8.38 -25.06
C LEU A 130 2.04 7.53 -26.03
N THR A 131 3.17 8.07 -26.46
CA THR A 131 4.16 7.39 -27.28
C THR A 131 5.51 7.32 -26.56
N SER A 132 5.76 8.24 -25.63
CA SER A 132 6.97 8.26 -24.84
C SER A 132 6.81 8.98 -23.49
N ALA A 133 7.68 8.63 -22.56
CA ALA A 133 7.86 9.31 -21.28
C ALA A 133 9.34 9.64 -21.06
N SER A 134 9.59 10.82 -20.52
CA SER A 134 10.92 11.33 -20.18
C SER A 134 11.04 11.49 -18.68
N PHE A 135 12.19 11.06 -18.14
CA PHE A 135 12.47 11.06 -16.71
C PHE A 135 13.76 11.83 -16.43
N THR A 136 13.76 12.61 -15.35
CA THR A 136 15.01 13.10 -14.76
C THR A 136 15.66 11.97 -13.97
N THR A 137 16.98 11.89 -14.07
CA THR A 137 17.81 10.93 -13.32
C THR A 137 18.99 11.67 -12.69
N ASP A 138 19.77 10.99 -11.85
CA ASP A 138 21.00 11.54 -11.27
C ASP A 138 22.08 11.86 -12.33
N ALA A 139 21.90 11.38 -13.56
CA ALA A 139 22.81 11.55 -14.69
C ALA A 139 22.09 12.20 -15.89
N GLU A 140 22.10 11.54 -17.05
CA GLU A 140 21.41 12.04 -18.24
C GLU A 140 19.89 11.73 -18.20
N PRO A 141 19.05 12.60 -18.76
CA PRO A 141 17.62 12.35 -18.87
C PRO A 141 17.33 11.02 -19.57
N LEU A 142 16.48 10.19 -18.95
CA LEU A 142 16.08 8.91 -19.51
C LEU A 142 14.83 9.11 -20.36
N HIS A 143 14.90 8.71 -21.64
CA HIS A 143 13.78 8.77 -22.56
C HIS A 143 13.34 7.36 -22.98
N LEU A 144 12.07 7.02 -22.73
CA LEU A 144 11.50 5.72 -23.03
C LEU A 144 10.29 5.84 -23.94
N GLN A 145 10.28 5.06 -25.02
CA GLN A 145 9.10 4.88 -25.87
C GLN A 145 8.16 3.87 -25.23
N CYS A 146 6.85 4.15 -25.26
CA CYS A 146 5.82 3.29 -24.69
C CYS A 146 4.49 3.39 -25.42
N GLY A 147 3.80 2.26 -25.50
CA GLY A 147 2.42 2.14 -25.94
C GLY A 147 1.41 2.15 -24.81
N VAL A 148 1.87 1.90 -23.59
CA VAL A 148 1.07 1.97 -22.37
C VAL A 148 1.92 2.46 -21.23
N PHE A 149 1.35 3.34 -20.41
CA PHE A 149 1.94 3.82 -19.18
C PHE A 149 1.00 3.48 -18.02
N ILE A 150 1.48 2.73 -17.03
CA ILE A 150 0.73 2.40 -15.82
C ILE A 150 1.36 3.16 -14.66
N ASN A 151 0.63 4.14 -14.14
CA ASN A 151 1.05 4.98 -13.02
C ASN A 151 0.51 4.45 -11.69
N LEU A 152 1.44 3.97 -10.88
CA LEU A 152 1.23 3.48 -9.51
C LEU A 152 2.06 4.29 -8.51
N SER A 153 2.54 5.47 -8.92
CA SER A 153 3.13 6.45 -8.00
C SER A 153 2.06 7.04 -7.07
N ASN A 154 2.50 7.80 -6.07
CA ASN A 154 1.77 8.30 -4.90
C ASN A 154 0.24 8.44 -5.05
N LYS A 155 -0.48 7.96 -4.03
CA LYS A 155 -1.94 8.11 -3.92
C LYS A 155 -2.26 9.48 -3.31
N GLY A 156 -2.86 10.36 -4.10
CA GLY A 156 -3.30 11.69 -3.66
C GLY A 156 -4.82 11.85 -3.72
N VAL A 157 -5.31 13.03 -3.33
CA VAL A 157 -6.72 13.37 -3.54
C VAL A 157 -6.93 13.65 -5.03
N ASP A 158 -8.01 13.10 -5.58
CA ASP A 158 -8.45 13.34 -6.95
C ASP A 158 -8.64 14.84 -7.20
N TYR A 159 -8.19 15.35 -8.35
CA TYR A 159 -8.19 16.79 -8.62
C TYR A 159 -9.61 17.35 -8.71
N ASP A 160 -10.56 16.62 -9.31
CA ASP A 160 -11.94 17.09 -9.42
C ASP A 160 -12.60 17.16 -8.04
N ALA A 161 -12.29 16.19 -7.17
CA ALA A 161 -12.68 16.25 -5.77
C ALA A 161 -12.07 17.47 -5.05
N PHE A 162 -10.76 17.67 -5.16
CA PHE A 162 -10.07 18.82 -4.58
C PHE A 162 -10.62 20.17 -5.08
N ASN A 163 -10.79 20.31 -6.40
CA ASN A 163 -11.37 21.49 -7.03
C ASN A 163 -12.80 21.73 -6.54
N SER A 164 -13.59 20.67 -6.36
CA SER A 164 -14.94 20.76 -5.79
C SER A 164 -14.93 21.22 -4.34
N PHE A 165 -14.02 20.71 -3.51
CA PHE A 165 -13.87 21.14 -2.12
C PHE A 165 -13.47 22.62 -2.02
N ASN A 166 -12.49 23.05 -2.83
CA ASN A 166 -12.03 24.43 -2.86
C ASN A 166 -13.11 25.40 -3.35
N LYS A 167 -13.83 25.06 -4.42
CA LYS A 167 -14.95 25.87 -4.92
C LYS A 167 -16.09 25.98 -3.92
N SER A 168 -16.18 25.01 -3.00
CA SER A 168 -17.15 25.01 -1.90
C SER A 168 -16.60 25.64 -0.62
N PHE A 169 -15.40 26.25 -0.65
CA PHE A 169 -14.73 26.87 0.49
C PHE A 169 -14.54 25.93 1.70
N LEU A 170 -14.41 24.62 1.45
CA LEU A 170 -14.14 23.65 2.49
C LEU A 170 -12.66 23.68 2.88
N ALA A 171 -12.39 23.65 4.18
CA ALA A 171 -11.02 23.64 4.69
C ALA A 171 -10.24 22.41 4.19
N PHE A 172 -9.10 22.65 3.54
CA PHE A 172 -8.25 21.62 2.94
C PHE A 172 -6.78 21.83 3.33
N ASP A 173 -6.14 20.79 3.87
CA ASP A 173 -4.74 20.78 4.33
C ASP A 173 -4.08 19.47 3.89
N GLY A 174 -3.88 19.33 2.57
CA GLY A 174 -3.53 18.06 1.91
C GLY A 174 -4.65 17.00 1.89
N ARG A 175 -5.63 17.13 2.79
CA ARG A 175 -6.85 16.31 2.94
C ARG A 175 -8.01 17.21 3.38
N LEU A 176 -9.24 16.73 3.19
CA LEU A 176 -10.44 17.43 3.63
C LEU A 176 -10.49 17.46 5.17
N VAL A 177 -10.50 18.66 5.75
CA VAL A 177 -10.42 18.83 7.20
C VAL A 177 -11.79 18.61 7.83
N ILE A 178 -11.83 17.75 8.84
CA ILE A 178 -13.03 17.43 9.61
C ILE A 178 -12.81 17.60 11.12
N ASN A 179 -13.90 17.72 11.86
CA ASN A 179 -13.91 17.60 13.32
C ASN A 179 -14.10 16.14 13.77
N SER A 180 -14.18 15.92 15.08
CA SER A 180 -14.42 14.60 15.67
C SER A 180 -15.81 14.00 15.35
N SER A 181 -16.75 14.81 14.86
CA SER A 181 -18.11 14.39 14.46
C SER A 181 -18.28 14.31 12.94
N PHE A 182 -17.19 14.13 12.19
CA PHE A 182 -17.17 14.03 10.72
C PHE A 182 -17.60 15.30 9.97
N ASN A 183 -17.91 16.41 10.64
CA ASN A 183 -18.28 17.66 9.98
C ASN A 183 -17.06 18.34 9.38
N THR A 184 -17.25 18.94 8.21
CA THR A 184 -16.30 19.87 7.62
C THR A 184 -16.43 21.28 8.25
N SER A 185 -15.79 22.29 7.66
CA SER A 185 -16.00 23.70 8.02
C SER A 185 -17.45 24.16 7.80
N ASP A 186 -18.20 23.49 6.93
CA ASP A 186 -19.65 23.64 6.81
C ASP A 186 -20.34 22.53 7.61
N SER A 187 -21.20 22.91 8.56
CA SER A 187 -21.92 21.98 9.43
C SER A 187 -22.96 21.13 8.69
N SER A 188 -23.34 21.49 7.46
CA SER A 188 -24.25 20.71 6.62
C SER A 188 -23.54 19.64 5.77
N ILE A 189 -22.20 19.62 5.81
CA ILE A 189 -21.38 18.70 5.02
C ILE A 189 -20.56 17.84 5.96
N TRP A 190 -20.76 16.51 5.86
CA TRP A 190 -19.97 15.50 6.54
C TRP A 190 -19.05 14.78 5.57
N ALA A 191 -17.89 14.35 6.06
CA ALA A 191 -16.96 13.56 5.28
C ALA A 191 -16.29 12.49 6.15
N ALA A 192 -16.00 11.34 5.54
CA ALA A 192 -15.30 10.24 6.18
C ALA A 192 -14.38 9.51 5.19
N GLY A 193 -13.56 8.62 5.73
CA GLY A 193 -12.65 7.79 4.94
C GLY A 193 -11.35 8.50 4.55
N PRO A 194 -10.50 7.83 3.75
CA PRO A 194 -9.11 8.23 3.56
C PRO A 194 -8.89 9.66 3.08
N VAL A 195 -9.85 10.29 2.39
CA VAL A 195 -9.76 11.69 1.92
C VAL A 195 -9.71 12.71 3.06
N THR A 196 -10.04 12.30 4.29
CA THR A 196 -10.23 13.20 5.43
C THR A 196 -9.04 13.23 6.39
N LYS A 197 -8.89 14.35 7.11
CA LYS A 197 -7.94 14.54 8.21
C LYS A 197 -8.62 15.31 9.34
N PHE A 198 -8.28 15.02 10.59
CA PHE A 198 -8.78 15.79 11.73
C PHE A 198 -8.16 17.18 11.79
N SER A 199 -8.93 18.17 12.26
CA SER A 199 -8.43 19.53 12.49
C SER A 199 -7.17 19.57 13.36
N ARG A 200 -6.24 20.47 13.06
CA ARG A 200 -4.99 20.64 13.84
C ARG A 200 -5.23 21.00 15.30
N SER A 201 -6.43 21.51 15.63
CA SER A 201 -6.86 21.76 17.01
C SER A 201 -6.88 20.52 17.90
N TYR A 202 -6.90 19.32 17.30
CA TYR A 202 -6.79 18.05 18.01
C TYR A 202 -5.34 17.61 18.27
N TYR A 203 -4.33 18.30 17.71
CA TYR A 203 -2.89 17.98 17.84
C TYR A 203 -2.53 16.55 17.38
N THR A 204 -3.19 16.06 16.33
CA THR A 204 -3.05 14.71 15.79
C THR A 204 -2.93 14.75 14.26
N ASP A 205 -1.83 15.31 13.77
CA ASP A 205 -1.58 15.38 12.32
C ASP A 205 -1.30 14.01 11.69
N GLU A 206 -0.86 13.03 12.51
CA GLU A 206 -0.50 11.68 12.06
C GLU A 206 -1.72 10.76 11.86
N TRP A 207 -2.80 10.99 12.62
CA TRP A 207 -3.98 10.12 12.56
C TRP A 207 -5.05 10.67 11.62
N THR A 208 -5.42 9.86 10.65
CA THR A 208 -6.46 10.13 9.66
C THR A 208 -7.39 8.92 9.56
N HIS A 209 -8.54 9.06 8.91
CA HIS A 209 -9.40 7.90 8.65
C HIS A 209 -8.73 6.82 7.77
N ALA A 210 -7.62 7.11 7.08
CA ALA A 210 -6.85 6.09 6.38
C ALA A 210 -6.15 5.10 7.33
N ASN A 211 -5.96 5.47 8.60
CA ASN A 211 -5.30 4.66 9.61
C ASN A 211 -6.25 3.67 10.30
N PHE A 212 -7.57 3.81 10.12
CA PHE A 212 -8.60 3.05 10.85
C PHE A 212 -9.41 2.10 9.96
N ASN A 213 -10.18 1.19 10.56
CA ASN A 213 -11.07 0.30 9.82
C ASN A 213 -12.17 1.12 9.11
N SER A 214 -12.27 1.00 7.79
CA SER A 214 -13.21 1.77 6.98
C SER A 214 -14.68 1.49 7.29
N LYS A 215 -15.02 0.26 7.72
CA LYS A 215 -16.38 -0.10 8.15
C LYS A 215 -16.75 0.56 9.46
N GLU A 216 -15.80 0.64 10.40
CA GLU A 216 -16.03 1.31 11.67
C GLU A 216 -16.18 2.82 11.48
N VAL A 217 -15.28 3.42 10.71
CA VAL A 217 -15.36 4.85 10.32
C VAL A 217 -16.70 5.13 9.64
N GLY A 218 -17.13 4.28 8.71
CA GLY A 218 -18.42 4.40 8.04
C GLY A 218 -19.62 4.21 8.98
N GLY A 219 -19.54 3.26 9.92
CA GLY A 219 -20.55 3.04 10.95
C GLY A 219 -20.67 4.21 11.92
N GLY A 220 -19.55 4.83 12.29
CA GLY A 220 -19.50 6.06 13.08
C GLY A 220 -20.21 7.20 12.37
N LEU A 221 -19.87 7.46 11.11
CA LEU A 221 -20.55 8.46 10.29
C LEU A 221 -22.06 8.18 10.18
N ALA A 222 -22.44 6.92 9.91
CA ALA A 222 -23.84 6.54 9.81
C ALA A 222 -24.60 6.79 11.12
N SER A 223 -23.99 6.50 12.26
CA SER A 223 -24.58 6.76 13.59
C SER A 223 -24.79 8.25 13.83
N THR A 224 -23.83 9.09 13.44
CA THR A 224 -23.97 10.56 13.52
C THR A 224 -25.11 11.06 12.63
N LEU A 225 -25.24 10.53 11.41
CA LEU A 225 -26.29 10.94 10.48
C LEU A 225 -27.67 10.43 10.87
N LEU A 226 -27.79 9.22 11.42
CA LEU A 226 -29.07 8.63 11.83
C LEU A 226 -29.81 9.51 12.85
N ALA A 227 -29.09 10.17 13.77
CA ALA A 227 -29.68 11.10 14.72
C ALA A 227 -30.36 12.32 14.06
N LEU A 228 -30.03 12.63 12.80
CA LEU A 228 -30.67 13.71 12.03
C LEU A 228 -31.94 13.25 11.31
N PHE A 229 -32.06 11.95 11.01
CA PHE A 229 -33.13 11.39 10.19
C PHE A 229 -34.15 10.59 10.99
N ASP A 230 -33.83 10.18 12.20
CA ASP A 230 -34.74 9.46 13.07
C ASP A 230 -35.46 10.44 14.02
N PRO A 231 -36.75 10.75 13.79
CA PRO A 231 -37.51 11.68 14.63
C PRO A 231 -37.81 11.11 16.03
N THR A 232 -37.48 9.84 16.28
CA THR A 232 -37.65 9.17 17.57
C THR A 232 -36.39 9.24 18.45
N VAL A 233 -35.26 9.64 17.89
CA VAL A 233 -34.01 9.84 18.63
C VAL A 233 -34.08 11.18 19.35
N GLU A 234 -34.02 11.15 20.69
CA GLU A 234 -33.89 12.38 21.47
C GLU A 234 -32.57 13.08 21.12
N PRO A 235 -32.56 14.41 20.91
CA PRO A 235 -31.33 15.15 20.67
C PRO A 235 -30.37 14.89 21.83
N ALA A 236 -29.21 14.29 21.54
CA ALA A 236 -28.18 14.10 22.56
C ALA A 236 -27.83 15.47 23.17
N GLU A 237 -27.72 15.54 24.50
CA GLU A 237 -27.19 16.73 25.16
C GLU A 237 -25.86 17.12 24.51
N ALA A 238 -25.71 18.41 24.18
CA ALA A 238 -24.50 18.90 23.54
C ALA A 238 -23.30 18.46 24.38
N PRO A 239 -22.32 17.75 23.78
CA PRO A 239 -21.20 17.22 24.54
C PRO A 239 -20.46 18.37 25.24
N PRO A 240 -19.93 18.14 26.46
CA PRO A 240 -19.20 19.17 27.18
C PRO A 240 -18.04 19.71 26.32
N PRO A 241 -17.68 21.01 26.43
CA PRO A 241 -16.71 21.66 25.54
C PRO A 241 -15.35 20.94 25.46
N GLU A 242 -14.99 20.19 26.50
CA GLU A 242 -13.77 19.41 26.61
C GLU A 242 -13.78 18.14 25.74
N ALA A 243 -14.95 17.52 25.50
CA ALA A 243 -15.10 16.35 24.64
C ALA A 243 -14.88 16.69 23.16
N ASN A 244 -15.09 17.94 22.76
CA ASN A 244 -14.81 18.44 21.41
C ASN A 244 -13.31 18.55 21.09
N ARG A 245 -12.41 18.25 22.04
CA ARG A 245 -10.95 18.24 21.84
C ARG A 245 -10.36 16.85 21.64
N LEU A 246 -11.18 15.81 21.61
CA LEU A 246 -10.74 14.43 21.43
C LEU A 246 -11.29 13.89 20.10
N ILE A 247 -10.46 13.16 19.36
CA ILE A 247 -10.90 12.40 18.19
C ILE A 247 -11.60 11.11 18.64
N PRO A 248 -12.53 10.55 17.83
CA PRO A 248 -13.16 9.28 18.12
C PRO A 248 -12.10 8.17 18.28
N LEU A 249 -12.29 7.33 19.29
CA LEU A 249 -11.52 6.11 19.43
C LEU A 249 -12.16 5.02 18.58
N TYR A 250 -11.50 4.70 17.48
CA TYR A 250 -11.82 3.55 16.65
C TYR A 250 -11.29 2.29 17.32
N LYS A 251 -12.20 1.45 17.79
CA LYS A 251 -11.91 0.26 18.59
C LYS A 251 -12.05 -1.04 17.82
N GLN A 252 -12.78 -1.03 16.70
CA GLN A 252 -13.02 -2.24 15.95
C GLN A 252 -11.74 -2.69 15.30
N ALA A 253 -11.59 -4.02 15.35
CA ALA A 253 -10.43 -4.63 14.78
C ALA A 253 -10.34 -4.29 13.29
N LYS A 254 -9.15 -3.94 12.81
CA LYS A 254 -8.90 -3.88 11.38
C LYS A 254 -8.90 -5.33 10.88
N ILE A 255 -9.93 -5.67 10.10
CA ILE A 255 -10.11 -7.01 9.53
C ILE A 255 -9.53 -7.00 8.12
N GLU A 256 -8.54 -7.85 7.89
CA GLU A 256 -7.98 -8.06 6.57
C GLU A 256 -8.16 -9.51 6.14
N VAL A 257 -8.83 -9.66 5.00
CA VAL A 257 -9.14 -10.96 4.40
C VAL A 257 -8.29 -11.13 3.16
N THR A 258 -7.58 -12.25 3.08
CA THR A 258 -6.78 -12.66 1.93
C THR A 258 -7.26 -14.01 1.40
N GLY A 259 -7.04 -14.23 0.10
CA GLY A 259 -7.47 -15.44 -0.60
C GLY A 259 -8.99 -15.60 -0.73
N ARG A 260 -9.45 -16.82 -1.03
CA ARG A 260 -10.88 -17.13 -1.25
C ARG A 260 -11.23 -18.46 -0.62
N ALA A 261 -12.42 -18.56 -0.01
CA ALA A 261 -12.90 -19.78 0.62
C ALA A 261 -13.03 -20.93 -0.40
N GLU A 262 -13.53 -20.60 -1.60
CA GLU A 262 -13.67 -21.52 -2.74
C GLU A 262 -12.32 -22.01 -3.28
N GLY A 263 -11.27 -21.18 -3.15
CA GLY A 263 -9.92 -21.49 -3.58
C GLY A 263 -9.09 -22.24 -2.55
N GLY A 264 -9.62 -22.44 -1.33
CA GLY A 264 -8.91 -23.15 -0.27
C GLY A 264 -7.65 -22.43 0.21
N ASN A 265 -7.65 -21.11 0.17
CA ASN A 265 -6.56 -20.26 0.67
C ASN A 265 -7.10 -19.04 1.43
N TYR A 266 -8.27 -19.17 2.04
CA TYR A 266 -8.90 -18.09 2.80
C TYR A 266 -8.14 -17.86 4.11
N PHE A 267 -7.85 -16.61 4.38
CA PHE A 267 -7.15 -16.19 5.58
C PHE A 267 -7.70 -14.84 6.04
N CYS A 268 -8.04 -14.73 7.32
CA CYS A 268 -8.61 -13.53 7.91
C CYS A 268 -7.82 -13.19 9.17
N LEU A 269 -7.24 -12.00 9.22
CA LEU A 269 -6.51 -11.48 10.37
C LEU A 269 -7.29 -10.32 10.98
N HIS A 270 -7.54 -10.42 12.29
CA HIS A 270 -8.20 -9.37 13.07
C HIS A 270 -7.15 -8.72 13.97
N LEU A 271 -6.88 -7.44 13.75
CA LEU A 271 -6.07 -6.63 14.67
C LEU A 271 -6.95 -5.76 15.53
N ASP A 272 -6.86 -5.84 16.86
CA ASP A 272 -7.60 -4.96 17.78
C ASP A 272 -7.22 -3.47 17.65
N CYS A 273 -7.83 -2.63 18.49
CA CYS A 273 -7.58 -1.20 18.53
C CYS A 273 -6.19 -0.78 19.02
N TYR A 274 -5.44 -1.72 19.57
CA TYR A 274 -4.04 -1.57 19.94
C TYR A 274 -3.11 -2.24 18.93
N GLU A 275 -3.63 -2.56 17.75
CA GLU A 275 -2.92 -3.23 16.67
C GLU A 275 -2.37 -4.62 17.04
N LEU A 276 -2.92 -5.28 18.07
CA LEU A 276 -2.60 -6.66 18.45
C LEU A 276 -3.45 -7.65 17.67
N VAL A 277 -2.90 -8.80 17.29
CA VAL A 277 -3.69 -9.88 16.69
C VAL A 277 -4.64 -10.48 17.73
N GLU A 278 -5.92 -10.20 17.58
CA GLU A 278 -7.00 -10.68 18.46
C GLU A 278 -7.60 -11.99 17.95
N GLU A 279 -7.72 -12.15 16.63
CA GLU A 279 -8.35 -13.32 16.04
C GLU A 279 -7.75 -13.62 14.66
N LEU A 280 -7.73 -14.91 14.32
CA LEU A 280 -7.20 -15.41 13.06
C LEU A 280 -8.06 -16.58 12.58
N THR A 281 -8.68 -16.43 11.41
CA THR A 281 -9.52 -17.46 10.78
C THR A 281 -8.88 -17.92 9.48
N CYS A 282 -8.66 -19.23 9.33
CA CYS A 282 -8.09 -19.80 8.11
C CYS A 282 -8.96 -20.92 7.57
N LEU A 283 -9.11 -20.97 6.26
CA LEU A 283 -9.65 -22.11 5.54
C LEU A 283 -8.70 -22.46 4.39
N SER A 284 -8.06 -23.62 4.51
CA SER A 284 -7.04 -24.09 3.58
C SER A 284 -7.32 -25.51 3.08
N LEU A 285 -7.14 -25.73 1.77
CA LEU A 285 -7.12 -27.08 1.17
C LEU A 285 -5.76 -27.78 1.32
N LYS A 286 -4.73 -27.05 1.77
CA LYS A 286 -3.38 -27.57 2.10
C LYS A 286 -3.18 -27.61 3.62
N PRO A 287 -2.32 -28.50 4.15
CA PRO A 287 -2.05 -28.56 5.60
C PRO A 287 -1.55 -27.21 6.14
N LEU A 288 -2.23 -26.69 7.17
CA LEU A 288 -1.88 -25.43 7.83
C LEU A 288 -0.83 -25.66 8.93
N PRO A 289 0.27 -24.89 8.98
CA PRO A 289 1.19 -24.89 10.12
C PRO A 289 0.57 -24.15 11.33
N VAL A 290 -0.42 -24.77 11.99
CA VAL A 290 -1.22 -24.19 13.10
C VAL A 290 -0.36 -23.54 14.18
N SER A 291 0.77 -24.17 14.54
CA SER A 291 1.69 -23.63 15.56
C SER A 291 2.24 -22.24 15.22
N ASN A 292 2.45 -21.93 13.94
CA ASN A 292 2.98 -20.64 13.51
C ASN A 292 1.91 -19.54 13.51
N TYR A 293 0.64 -19.93 13.32
CA TYR A 293 -0.47 -18.98 13.40
C TYR A 293 -0.85 -18.67 14.84
N LEU A 294 -0.73 -19.65 15.74
CA LEU A 294 -0.95 -19.44 17.17
C LEU A 294 0.06 -18.45 17.77
N SER A 295 1.30 -18.40 17.28
CA SER A 295 2.30 -17.43 17.76
C SER A 295 2.03 -15.99 17.33
N LEU A 296 1.07 -15.76 16.42
CA LEU A 296 0.63 -14.41 16.05
C LEU A 296 -0.30 -13.82 17.10
N TYR A 297 -1.07 -14.65 17.80
CA TYR A 297 -2.04 -14.22 18.80
C TYR A 297 -1.38 -13.30 19.85
N MET A 298 -2.02 -12.16 20.13
CA MET A 298 -1.54 -11.11 21.05
C MET A 298 -0.22 -10.42 20.65
N LYS A 299 0.28 -10.62 19.42
CA LYS A 299 1.43 -9.87 18.92
C LYS A 299 0.96 -8.58 18.25
N HIS A 300 1.62 -7.48 18.60
CA HIS A 300 1.43 -6.18 17.96
C HIS A 300 1.89 -6.22 16.50
N GLN A 301 1.16 -5.56 15.60
CA GLN A 301 1.47 -5.61 14.16
C GLN A 301 2.89 -5.14 13.87
N GLN A 302 3.40 -4.15 14.61
CA GLN A 302 4.79 -3.68 14.48
C GLN A 302 5.82 -4.79 14.77
N LEU A 303 5.55 -5.67 15.74
CA LEU A 303 6.39 -6.85 16.03
C LEU A 303 6.29 -7.89 14.91
N LEU A 304 5.13 -7.95 14.25
CA LEU A 304 4.88 -8.76 13.06
C LEU A 304 5.34 -8.05 11.77
N GLY A 305 6.17 -7.01 11.89
CA GLY A 305 6.72 -6.27 10.77
C GLY A 305 5.72 -5.36 10.04
N GLN A 306 4.61 -4.99 10.68
CA GLN A 306 3.46 -4.32 10.08
C GLN A 306 2.79 -5.17 8.99
N LEU A 307 2.53 -6.44 9.32
CA LEU A 307 2.01 -7.47 8.39
C LEU A 307 0.82 -6.98 7.53
N LEU A 308 -0.12 -6.22 8.09
CA LEU A 308 -1.26 -5.66 7.35
C LEU A 308 -0.87 -4.51 6.42
N SER A 309 -0.02 -3.61 6.89
CA SER A 309 0.56 -2.56 6.05
C SER A 309 1.28 -3.20 4.86
N ARG A 310 2.04 -4.27 5.12
CA ARG A 310 2.70 -5.07 4.08
C ARG A 310 1.72 -5.74 3.14
N TYR A 311 0.63 -6.33 3.61
CA TYR A 311 -0.40 -6.91 2.74
C TYR A 311 -1.12 -5.86 1.88
N HIS A 312 -1.43 -4.69 2.44
CA HIS A 312 -2.04 -3.56 1.71
C HIS A 312 -1.10 -2.93 0.71
N GLN A 313 0.18 -2.93 1.05
CA GLN A 313 1.28 -2.64 0.15
C GLN A 313 1.70 -3.92 -0.58
N GLY A 314 0.86 -4.97 -0.70
CA GLY A 314 1.03 -6.29 -1.33
C GLY A 314 2.41 -6.95 -1.30
N LEU A 315 3.25 -6.61 -0.32
CA LEU A 315 4.48 -7.29 0.09
C LEU A 315 4.29 -8.73 0.49
N ILE A 316 3.04 -9.08 0.71
CA ILE A 316 2.56 -10.38 1.08
C ILE A 316 1.46 -10.70 0.06
N CYS A 317 1.71 -11.64 -0.85
CA CYS A 317 0.71 -12.03 -1.86
C CYS A 317 -0.52 -12.66 -1.22
N ASP A 318 -0.32 -13.32 -0.08
CA ASP A 318 -1.32 -13.99 0.75
C ASP A 318 -0.73 -14.17 2.15
N LEU A 319 -1.48 -13.84 3.20
CA LEU A 319 -1.08 -14.07 4.60
C LEU A 319 -0.81 -15.56 4.89
N TYR A 320 -1.29 -16.45 4.02
CA TYR A 320 -0.97 -17.89 4.02
C TYR A 320 0.53 -18.19 3.87
N CYS A 321 1.29 -17.46 3.04
CA CYS A 321 2.65 -17.83 2.62
C CYS A 321 3.80 -17.20 3.45
N CYS A 322 3.53 -16.19 4.28
CA CYS A 322 4.58 -15.35 4.89
C CYS A 322 5.15 -15.84 6.23
N LEU A 323 4.68 -16.98 6.75
CA LEU A 323 4.95 -17.41 8.13
C LEU A 323 6.13 -18.35 8.33
N ALA A 324 7.00 -18.48 7.33
CA ALA A 324 8.29 -19.15 7.51
C ALA A 324 9.25 -18.37 8.45
N VAL A 325 9.00 -17.07 8.69
CA VAL A 325 9.94 -16.17 9.39
C VAL A 325 9.65 -16.01 10.89
N PHE A 326 8.41 -16.23 11.35
CA PHE A 326 8.01 -15.99 12.75
C PHE A 326 7.81 -17.29 13.53
N HIS A 327 8.78 -18.20 13.43
CA HIS A 327 8.73 -19.47 14.13
C HIS A 327 9.15 -19.30 15.61
N ASP A 328 8.20 -19.49 16.53
CA ASP A 328 8.31 -19.33 18.00
C ASP A 328 9.18 -20.39 18.71
N ARG A 329 10.19 -20.95 18.03
CA ARG A 329 11.10 -21.97 18.62
C ARG A 329 12.43 -21.40 19.06
N PHE A 330 12.63 -20.08 18.94
CA PHE A 330 13.95 -19.46 19.03
C PHE A 330 13.99 -18.23 19.94
N SER A 331 13.08 -18.12 20.92
CA SER A 331 13.04 -17.02 21.90
C SER A 331 14.39 -16.80 22.61
N ASP A 332 15.10 -17.88 22.92
CA ASP A 332 16.41 -17.83 23.58
C ASP A 332 17.49 -17.29 22.64
N PHE A 333 17.39 -17.62 21.34
CA PHE A 333 18.29 -17.13 20.31
C PHE A 333 17.99 -15.67 19.94
N GLU A 334 16.73 -15.24 19.99
CA GLU A 334 16.34 -13.85 19.85
C GLU A 334 16.97 -12.99 20.97
N GLN A 335 16.95 -13.47 22.23
CA GLN A 335 17.62 -12.81 23.34
C GLN A 335 19.15 -12.77 23.17
N GLU A 336 19.76 -13.85 22.68
CA GLU A 336 21.19 -13.92 22.40
C GLU A 336 21.60 -12.94 21.28
N LEU A 337 20.81 -12.85 20.20
CA LEU A 337 21.03 -11.87 19.12
C LEU A 337 20.83 -10.43 19.59
N GLN A 338 19.88 -10.16 20.47
CA GLN A 338 19.69 -8.83 21.06
C GLN A 338 20.89 -8.43 21.94
N GLN A 339 21.50 -9.37 22.67
CA GLN A 339 22.75 -9.14 23.40
C GLN A 339 23.96 -8.93 22.46
N ILE A 340 24.10 -9.73 21.41
CA ILE A 340 25.19 -9.60 20.44
C ILE A 340 25.10 -8.27 19.68
N THR A 341 23.88 -7.82 19.37
CA THR A 341 23.63 -6.54 18.67
C THR A 341 23.98 -5.34 19.55
N ARG A 342 23.86 -5.46 20.88
CA ARG A 342 24.30 -4.42 21.84
C ARG A 342 25.82 -4.34 22.02
N LEU A 343 26.58 -5.38 21.65
CA LEU A 343 28.01 -5.50 21.98
C LEU A 343 28.94 -5.71 20.77
N LYS A 344 28.44 -6.04 19.57
CA LYS A 344 29.25 -6.39 18.39
C LYS A 344 28.66 -5.89 17.06
N SER A 345 29.45 -5.98 15.99
CA SER A 345 29.07 -5.55 14.63
C SER A 345 28.06 -6.49 13.93
N ARG A 346 27.35 -5.97 12.93
CA ARG A 346 26.35 -6.74 12.11
C ARG A 346 26.93 -8.04 11.51
N ALA A 347 28.23 -8.11 11.26
CA ALA A 347 28.89 -9.32 10.76
C ALA A 347 28.92 -10.46 11.80
N ALA A 348 29.08 -10.13 13.09
CA ALA A 348 29.06 -11.09 14.19
C ALA A 348 27.65 -11.65 14.44
N VAL A 349 26.63 -10.80 14.35
CA VAL A 349 25.20 -11.19 14.40
C VAL A 349 24.89 -12.19 13.29
N ARG A 350 25.31 -11.89 12.05
CA ARG A 350 25.13 -12.78 10.89
C ARG A 350 25.86 -14.12 11.06
N SER A 351 27.09 -14.11 11.57
CA SER A 351 27.86 -15.34 11.80
C SER A 351 27.20 -16.24 12.87
N SER A 352 26.72 -15.66 13.97
CA SER A 352 25.97 -16.40 14.99
C SER A 352 24.65 -16.97 14.45
N ALA A 353 23.89 -16.20 13.69
CA ALA A 353 22.65 -16.67 13.06
C ALA A 353 22.86 -17.80 12.06
N VAL A 354 23.87 -17.70 11.19
CA VAL A 354 24.19 -18.78 10.25
C VAL A 354 24.63 -20.04 10.99
N LYS A 355 25.43 -19.92 12.05
CA LYS A 355 25.88 -21.07 12.86
C LYS A 355 24.72 -21.73 13.60
N TYR A 356 23.83 -20.93 14.18
CA TYR A 356 22.65 -21.41 14.91
C TYR A 356 21.63 -22.09 13.98
N LEU A 357 21.34 -21.50 12.82
CA LEU A 357 20.43 -22.08 11.82
C LEU A 357 21.00 -23.37 11.20
N SER A 358 22.32 -23.42 11.00
CA SER A 358 23.00 -24.64 10.52
C SER A 358 22.93 -25.78 11.54
N TYR A 359 23.07 -25.46 12.83
CA TYR A 359 23.00 -26.43 13.93
C TYR A 359 21.58 -26.95 14.17
N ASN A 360 20.58 -26.08 14.02
CA ASN A 360 19.16 -26.40 14.24
C ASN A 360 18.41 -26.73 12.94
N ARG A 361 19.11 -27.13 11.88
CA ARG A 361 18.54 -27.40 10.55
C ARG A 361 17.37 -28.38 10.56
N ASN A 362 17.42 -29.37 11.45
CA ASN A 362 16.38 -30.40 11.60
C ASN A 362 15.09 -29.88 12.26
N LEU A 363 15.16 -28.69 12.86
CA LEU A 363 14.04 -27.98 13.49
C LEU A 363 13.51 -26.86 12.59
N LEU A 364 14.02 -26.69 11.37
CA LEU A 364 13.45 -25.74 10.42
C LEU A 364 12.35 -26.43 9.60
N PRO A 365 11.20 -25.78 9.32
CA PRO A 365 10.19 -26.34 8.42
C PRO A 365 10.86 -26.69 7.08
N MET A 366 10.84 -27.96 6.68
CA MET A 366 11.48 -28.42 5.44
C MET A 366 10.83 -27.77 4.22
N PHE A 367 11.43 -26.70 3.72
CA PHE A 367 11.21 -26.17 2.37
C PHE A 367 12.53 -25.76 1.68
N MET A 368 13.64 -26.43 2.00
CA MET A 368 14.86 -26.30 1.21
C MET A 368 15.13 -27.59 0.43
N CYS A 369 15.09 -27.50 -0.91
CA CYS A 369 15.64 -28.54 -1.77
C CYS A 369 17.15 -28.67 -1.56
N PRO A 370 17.74 -29.89 -1.62
CA PRO A 370 19.18 -30.07 -1.41
C PRO A 370 19.96 -29.47 -2.59
N GLY A 371 20.87 -28.52 -2.31
CA GLY A 371 21.79 -27.97 -3.32
C GLY A 371 22.21 -26.51 -3.15
N GLN A 372 21.59 -25.77 -2.22
CA GLN A 372 21.95 -24.38 -1.94
C GLN A 372 22.32 -24.22 -0.46
N LEU A 373 23.57 -24.53 -0.14
CA LEU A 373 24.26 -24.07 1.06
C LEU A 373 25.62 -23.50 0.65
#